data_AF-A0A0P1LUG1-F1
#
_entry.id   AF-A0A0P1LUG1-F1
#
_cell.length_a   1.000
_cell.length_b   1.000
_cell.length_c   1.000
_cell.angle_alpha   90.00
_cell.angle_beta   90.00
_cell.angle_gamma   90.00
#
_symmetry.space_group_name_H-M   'P 1'
#
loop_
_entity.id
_entity.type
_entity.pdbx_description
1 polymer ?
#
loop_
_entity_poly.entity_id
_entity_poly.type
_entity_poly.pdbx_seq_one_letter_code
_entity_poly.pdbx_strand_id
1 'polypeptide(L)'
;MAKPKEKKSKVIFPKHEIPFSAVNFFLLIFGVVLIFIGFYLMAIGGVDSFTAVTLAPILLFIAYVIIIPLAILKKFKNEKS
;
A
#
# COMPACT_ATOMS: atom_id res chain seq x y z
N MET A 1 44.40 29.37 -30.03
CA MET A 1 42.93 29.22 -30.13
C MET A 1 42.50 28.05 -29.25
N ALA A 2 42.05 28.31 -28.02
CA ALA A 2 41.58 27.25 -27.13
C ALA A 2 40.09 26.98 -27.39
N LYS A 3 39.74 25.75 -27.77
CA LYS A 3 38.35 25.33 -28.01
C LYS A 3 37.57 25.35 -26.68
N PRO A 4 36.32 25.86 -26.68
CA PRO A 4 35.52 25.93 -25.45
C PRO A 4 35.12 24.52 -25.03
N LYS A 5 35.42 24.16 -23.78
CA LYS A 5 35.01 22.88 -23.20
C LYS A 5 33.49 22.91 -22.99
N GLU A 6 32.75 22.22 -23.84
CA GLU A 6 31.32 21.98 -23.66
C GLU A 6 31.08 21.17 -22.38
N LYS A 7 30.63 21.87 -21.35
CA LYS A 7 30.22 21.29 -20.07
C LYS A 7 28.87 20.61 -20.29
N LYS A 8 28.89 19.31 -20.60
CA LYS A 8 27.68 18.47 -20.65
C LYS A 8 26.94 18.59 -19.32
N SER A 9 25.87 19.38 -19.27
CA SER A 9 24.97 19.44 -18.14
C SER A 9 24.30 18.08 -18.04
N LYS A 10 24.69 17.29 -17.01
CA LYS A 10 23.94 16.11 -16.64
C LYS A 10 22.53 16.58 -16.27
N VAL A 11 21.55 16.29 -17.12
CA VAL A 11 20.14 16.44 -16.78
C VAL A 11 19.89 15.47 -15.62
N ILE A 12 19.80 16.01 -14.41
CA ILE A 12 19.46 15.25 -13.21
C ILE A 12 17.95 15.02 -13.30
N PHE A 13 17.57 13.90 -13.90
CA PHE A 13 16.19 13.43 -13.78
C PHE A 13 15.93 13.23 -12.29
N PRO A 14 14.92 13.90 -11.70
CA PRO A 14 14.56 13.66 -10.32
C PRO A 14 14.20 12.19 -10.22
N LYS A 15 15.04 11.43 -9.52
CA LYS A 15 14.79 10.04 -9.20
C LYS A 15 13.52 10.05 -8.37
N HIS A 16 12.41 9.65 -8.99
CA HIS A 16 11.13 9.57 -8.30
C HIS A 16 11.23 8.36 -7.38
N GLU A 17 11.85 8.56 -6.22
CA GLU A 17 11.92 7.57 -5.17
C GLU A 17 10.50 7.42 -4.67
N ILE A 18 9.84 6.35 -5.14
CA ILE A 18 8.51 5.96 -4.71
C ILE A 18 8.51 6.04 -3.18
N PRO A 19 7.67 6.89 -2.56
CA PRO A 19 7.73 7.15 -1.12
C PRO A 19 7.20 5.99 -0.26
N PHE A 20 7.11 4.79 -0.83
CA PHE A 20 6.65 3.59 -0.16
C PHE A 20 7.86 2.87 0.44
N SER A 21 7.88 2.79 1.76
CA SER A 21 8.82 1.91 2.47
C SER A 21 8.39 0.45 2.27
N ALA A 22 9.34 -0.49 2.35
CA ALA A 22 9.04 -1.92 2.27
C ALA A 22 7.99 -2.36 3.31
N VAL A 23 7.95 -1.67 4.46
CA VAL A 23 6.96 -1.90 5.52
C VAL A 23 5.54 -1.53 5.08
N ASN A 24 5.37 -0.42 4.35
CA ASN A 24 4.07 -0.03 3.78
C ASN A 24 3.53 -1.08 2.82
N PHE A 25 4.42 -1.60 1.97
CA PHE A 25 4.05 -2.60 0.98
C PHE A 25 3.56 -3.90 1.64
N PHE A 26 4.21 -4.32 2.72
CA PHE A 26 3.77 -5.48 3.51
C PHE A 26 2.40 -5.26 4.15
N LEU A 27 2.16 -4.08 4.73
CA LEU A 27 0.84 -3.70 5.29
C LEU A 27 -0.25 -3.69 4.21
N LEU A 28 0.09 -3.24 3.00
CA LEU A 28 -0.85 -3.17 1.86
C LEU A 28 -1.24 -4.59 1.42
N ILE A 29 -0.26 -5.49 1.25
CA ILE A 29 -0.51 -6.91 0.95
C ILE A 29 -1.37 -7.54 2.05
N PHE A 30 -1.05 -7.29 3.31
CA PHE A 30 -1.82 -7.81 4.43
C PHE A 30 -3.28 -7.34 4.41
N GLY A 31 -3.53 -6.06 4.11
CA GLY A 31 -4.88 -5.52 3.92
C GLY A 31 -5.63 -6.21 2.77
N VAL A 32 -4.95 -6.47 1.65
CA VAL A 32 -5.54 -7.21 0.51
C VAL A 32 -5.89 -8.64 0.89
N VAL A 33 -5.03 -9.35 1.63
CA VAL A 33 -5.31 -10.70 2.13
C VAL A 33 -6.53 -10.71 3.05
N LEU A 34 -6.66 -9.73 3.94
CA LEU A 34 -7.83 -9.59 4.80
C LEU A 34 -9.13 -9.36 4.00
N ILE A 35 -9.06 -8.62 2.89
CA ILE A 35 -10.21 -8.45 1.99
C ILE A 35 -10.62 -9.80 1.39
N PHE A 36 -9.66 -10.57 0.89
CA PHE A 36 -9.95 -11.91 0.36
C PHE A 36 -10.58 -12.82 1.42
N ILE A 37 -10.07 -12.77 2.66
CA ILE A 37 -10.64 -13.52 3.78
C ILE A 37 -12.08 -13.06 4.07
N GLY A 38 -12.34 -11.75 4.11
CA GLY A 38 -13.69 -11.21 4.32
C GLY A 38 -14.69 -11.68 3.27
N PHE A 39 -14.31 -11.62 1.99
CA PHE A 39 -15.13 -12.14 0.90
C PHE A 39 -15.28 -13.66 0.97
N TYR A 40 -14.23 -14.39 1.35
CA TYR A 40 -14.31 -15.84 1.52
C TYR A 40 -15.27 -16.22 2.65
N LEU A 41 -15.22 -15.52 3.79
CA LEU A 41 -16.16 -15.70 4.90
C LEU A 41 -17.61 -15.43 4.47
N MET A 42 -17.81 -14.43 3.63
CA MET A 42 -19.11 -14.13 3.03
C MET A 42 -19.58 -15.23 2.06
N ALA A 43 -18.65 -15.84 1.32
CA ALA A 43 -18.97 -16.89 0.35
C ALA A 43 -19.28 -18.24 1.01
N ILE A 44 -18.63 -18.58 2.13
CA ILE A 44 -18.86 -19.84 2.85
C ILE A 44 -20.02 -19.74 3.85
N GLY A 45 -20.30 -18.54 4.38
CA GLY A 45 -21.39 -18.33 5.31
C GLY A 45 -22.72 -18.32 4.56
N GLY A 46 -23.71 -19.05 5.05
CA GLY A 46 -25.08 -18.88 4.57
C GLY A 46 -25.52 -17.42 4.72
N VAL A 47 -26.40 -16.95 3.83
CA VAL A 47 -26.89 -15.56 3.84
C VAL A 47 -27.53 -15.14 5.17
N ASP A 48 -27.98 -16.10 5.97
CA ASP A 48 -28.57 -15.89 7.30
C ASP A 48 -27.55 -16.01 8.45
N SER A 49 -26.29 -16.32 8.14
CA SER A 49 -25.24 -16.46 9.15
C SER A 49 -24.67 -15.11 9.54
N PHE A 50 -24.56 -14.88 10.85
CA PHE A 50 -23.93 -13.69 11.43
C PHE A 50 -22.51 -13.42 10.87
N THR A 51 -21.79 -14.48 10.51
CA THR A 51 -20.45 -14.37 9.92
C THR A 51 -20.45 -13.69 8.55
N ALA A 52 -21.45 -13.95 7.71
CA ALA A 52 -21.54 -13.37 6.37
C ALA A 52 -22.15 -11.97 6.38
N VAL A 53 -23.16 -11.73 7.21
CA VAL A 53 -23.92 -10.46 7.23
C VAL A 53 -23.26 -9.39 8.09
N THR A 54 -22.56 -9.78 9.15
CA THR A 54 -22.00 -8.83 10.13
C THR A 54 -20.48 -8.87 10.15
N LEU A 55 -19.92 -10.06 10.34
CA LEU A 55 -18.47 -10.21 10.56
C LEU A 55 -17.66 -9.86 9.29
N ALA A 56 -18.08 -10.34 8.12
CA ALA A 56 -17.41 -10.08 6.85
C ALA A 56 -17.43 -8.59 6.46
N PRO A 57 -18.56 -7.86 6.49
CA PRO A 57 -18.56 -6.42 6.21
C PRO A 57 -17.72 -5.60 7.19
N ILE A 58 -17.69 -5.95 8.48
CA ILE A 58 -16.85 -5.27 9.47
C ILE A 58 -15.37 -5.51 9.16
N LEU A 59 -14.98 -6.75 8.83
CA LEU A 59 -13.61 -7.08 8.48
C LEU A 59 -13.17 -6.33 7.21
N LEU A 60 -14.03 -6.28 6.19
CA LEU A 60 -13.82 -5.51 4.96
C LEU A 60 -13.70 -4.02 5.24
N PHE A 61 -14.54 -3.47 6.13
CA PHE A 61 -14.47 -2.08 6.52
C PHE A 61 -13.13 -1.75 7.18
N ILE A 62 -12.67 -2.56 8.13
CA ILE A 62 -11.37 -2.34 8.79
C ILE A 62 -10.23 -2.45 7.77
N ALA A 63 -10.26 -3.47 6.91
CA ALA A 63 -9.22 -3.67 5.90
C ALA A 63 -9.15 -2.49 4.91
N TYR A 64 -10.30 -2.02 4.43
CA TYR A 64 -10.36 -1.01 3.37
C TYR A 64 -10.26 0.43 3.89
N VAL A 65 -10.87 0.74 5.03
CA VAL A 65 -10.97 2.12 5.56
C VAL A 65 -9.82 2.44 6.52
N ILE A 66 -9.26 1.44 7.19
CA ILE A 66 -8.20 1.66 8.18
C ILE A 66 -6.86 1.15 7.63
N ILE A 67 -6.77 -0.13 7.29
CA ILE A 67 -5.49 -0.76 6.97
C ILE A 67 -4.90 -0.22 5.66
N ILE A 68 -5.68 -0.16 4.57
CA ILE A 68 -5.19 0.35 3.28
C ILE A 68 -4.76 1.83 3.37
N PRO A 69 -5.55 2.76 3.94
CA PRO A 69 -5.14 4.15 4.08
C PRO A 69 -3.92 4.29 4.98
N LEU A 70 -3.83 3.55 6.09
CA LEU A 70 -2.61 3.54 6.91
C LEU A 70 -1.41 2.99 6.16
N ALA A 71 -1.59 1.94 5.35
CA ALA A 71 -0.55 1.38 4.50
C ALA A 71 -0.05 2.38 3.44
N ILE A 72 -0.88 3.34 3.02
CA ILE A 72 -0.52 4.34 2.01
C ILE A 72 0.00 5.64 2.65
N LEU A 73 -0.70 6.18 3.65
CA LEU A 73 -0.37 7.46 4.29
C LEU A 73 0.82 7.38 5.23
N LYS A 74 1.04 6.24 5.89
CA LYS A 74 2.08 6.14 6.91
C LYS A 74 3.44 6.11 6.26
N LYS A 75 4.01 7.28 5.97
CA LYS A 75 5.36 7.40 5.45
C LYS A 75 6.33 6.96 6.55
N PHE A 76 6.69 5.68 6.58
CA PHE A 76 7.80 5.23 7.40
C PHE A 76 9.03 5.91 6.82
N LYS A 77 9.54 6.91 7.55
CA LYS A 77 10.78 7.59 7.19
C LYS A 77 11.82 6.48 7.07
N ASN A 78 12.36 6.27 5.87
CA ASN A 78 13.51 5.39 5.69
C ASN A 78 14.64 6.03 6.48
N GLU A 79 14.79 5.62 7.73
CA GLU A 79 15.94 5.94 8.54
C GLU A 79 17.09 5.11 7.99
N LYS A 80 17.65 5.56 6.85
CA LYS A 80 19.05 5.30 6.56
C LYS A 80 19.84 6.18 7.52
N SER A 81 20.08 5.64 8.72
CA SER A 81 21.24 5.96 9.53
C SER A 81 22.48 5.49 8.78
#